data_AF-A0A1Q3E1Q6-F1
#
_entry.id   AF-A0A1Q3E1Q6-F1
#
_cell.length_a   1.000
_cell.length_b   1.000
_cell.length_c   1.000
_cell.angle_alpha   90.00
_cell.angle_beta   90.00
_cell.angle_gamma   90.00
#
_symmetry.space_group_name_H-M   'P 1'
#
loop_
_entity.id
_entity.type
_entity.pdbx_description
1 polymer ?
#
loop_
_entity_poly.entity_id
_entity_poly.type
_entity_poly.pdbx_seq_one_letter_code
_entity_poly.pdbx_strand_id
1 'polypeptide(L)'
;MQTDTPHALEYAPPDVRSPSPTSSVGSSHPEDQTSLSDSEGMLSQPQFEQKWESRIGLGQPSHRELDAMKDPLIARPVPGSEEEKRYFEIFAMK
;
A
#
# COMPACT_ATOMS: atom_id res chain seq x y z
N MET A 1 -43.29 -20.27 37.87
CA MET A 1 -43.26 -21.02 36.59
C MET A 1 -43.01 -20.00 35.49
N GLN A 2 -41.74 -19.71 35.19
CA GLN A 2 -41.36 -18.83 34.09
C GLN A 2 -41.20 -19.70 32.84
N THR A 3 -41.89 -19.34 31.77
CA THR A 3 -41.81 -20.00 30.46
C THR A 3 -40.79 -19.26 29.62
N ASP A 4 -39.57 -19.80 29.53
CA ASP A 4 -38.61 -19.38 28.52
C ASP A 4 -39.16 -19.73 27.14
N THR A 5 -39.39 -18.70 26.32
CA THR A 5 -39.82 -18.87 24.94
C THR A 5 -38.54 -19.00 24.11
N PRO A 6 -38.31 -20.09 23.36
CA PRO A 6 -37.12 -20.18 22.53
C PRO A 6 -37.21 -19.13 21.43
N HIS A 7 -36.24 -18.21 21.41
CA HIS A 7 -36.07 -17.28 20.29
C HIS A 7 -35.81 -18.11 19.03
N ALA A 8 -36.81 -18.21 18.15
CA ALA A 8 -36.61 -18.79 16.83
C ALA A 8 -35.59 -17.91 16.09
N LEU A 9 -34.43 -18.49 15.75
CA LEU A 9 -33.49 -17.91 14.80
C LEU A 9 -34.16 -17.94 13.42
N GLU A 10 -34.92 -16.90 13.12
CA GLU A 10 -35.43 -16.68 11.77
C GLU A 10 -34.22 -16.34 10.89
N TYR A 11 -33.79 -17.31 10.07
CA TYR A 11 -32.78 -17.06 9.06
C TYR A 11 -33.33 -16.04 8.07
N ALA A 12 -32.59 -14.95 7.84
CA ALA A 12 -32.95 -14.01 6.80
C ALA A 12 -33.08 -14.74 5.46
N PRO A 13 -34.12 -14.44 4.64
CA PRO A 13 -34.26 -15.05 3.33
C PRO A 13 -33.00 -14.77 2.48
N PRO A 14 -32.55 -15.74 1.67
CA PRO A 14 -31.33 -15.58 0.88
C PRO A 14 -31.50 -14.39 -0.07
N ASP A 15 -30.56 -13.45 0.01
CA ASP A 15 -30.44 -12.32 -0.89
C ASP A 15 -30.26 -12.85 -2.33
N VAL A 16 -31.34 -12.88 -3.11
CA VAL A 16 -31.28 -13.21 -4.55
C VAL A 16 -30.75 -11.99 -5.27
N ARG A 17 -29.44 -11.78 -5.19
CA ARG A 17 -28.78 -10.70 -5.93
C ARG A 17 -28.82 -11.04 -7.42
N SER A 18 -29.12 -10.05 -8.25
CA SER A 18 -28.87 -10.16 -9.69
C SER A 18 -27.39 -10.54 -9.90
N PRO A 19 -27.08 -11.46 -10.82
CA PRO A 19 -25.68 -11.79 -11.12
C PRO A 19 -24.93 -10.50 -11.50
N SER A 20 -23.68 -10.39 -11.04
CA SER A 20 -22.82 -9.26 -11.40
C SER A 20 -22.80 -9.09 -12.91
N PRO A 21 -22.96 -7.86 -13.46
CA PRO A 21 -22.85 -7.61 -14.89
C PRO A 21 -21.39 -7.64 -15.32
N THR A 22 -20.74 -8.80 -15.18
CA THR A 22 -19.48 -9.10 -15.84
C THR A 22 -19.82 -10.00 -17.02
N SER A 23 -20.39 -9.41 -18.06
CA SER A 23 -20.39 -10.03 -19.38
C SER A 23 -18.94 -9.99 -19.87
N SER A 24 -18.22 -11.12 -19.77
CA SER A 24 -16.89 -11.26 -20.38
C SER A 24 -16.96 -11.31 -21.92
N VAL A 25 -18.14 -11.11 -22.51
CA VAL A 25 -18.33 -10.97 -23.95
C VAL A 25 -17.84 -9.58 -24.37
N GLY A 26 -16.61 -9.51 -24.89
CA GLY A 26 -16.01 -8.29 -25.44
C GLY A 26 -14.80 -7.75 -24.67
N SER A 27 -14.38 -8.39 -23.57
CA SER A 27 -13.12 -8.03 -22.90
C SER A 27 -11.92 -8.53 -23.71
N SER A 28 -11.26 -7.61 -24.41
CA SER A 28 -9.96 -7.88 -25.04
C SER A 28 -8.91 -7.92 -23.94
N HIS A 29 -8.55 -9.11 -23.47
CA HIS A 29 -7.36 -9.28 -22.66
C HIS A 29 -6.14 -9.13 -23.58
N PRO A 30 -5.12 -8.35 -23.19
CA PRO A 30 -3.87 -8.33 -23.94
C PRO A 30 -3.26 -9.73 -23.95
N GLU A 31 -2.38 -9.98 -24.91
CA GLU A 31 -1.52 -11.15 -24.92
C GLU A 31 -0.78 -11.31 -23.60
N ASP A 32 -0.41 -12.55 -23.31
CA ASP A 32 0.38 -12.88 -22.13
C ASP A 32 1.69 -12.08 -22.14
N GLN A 33 1.91 -11.31 -21.07
CA GLN A 33 3.11 -10.49 -20.88
C GLN A 33 4.16 -11.19 -20.01
N THR A 34 3.96 -12.47 -19.66
CA THR A 34 4.98 -13.26 -18.99
C THR A 34 6.16 -13.49 -19.93
N SER A 35 7.37 -13.24 -19.43
CA SER A 35 8.58 -13.45 -20.22
C SER A 35 8.91 -14.94 -20.29
N LEU A 36 9.25 -15.45 -21.47
CA LEU A 36 9.74 -16.84 -21.62
C LEU A 36 11.01 -17.11 -20.79
N SER A 37 11.77 -16.06 -20.47
CA SER A 37 12.94 -16.13 -19.58
C SER A 37 12.59 -16.54 -18.15
N ASP A 38 11.32 -16.37 -17.76
CA ASP A 38 10.82 -16.62 -16.40
C ASP A 38 10.26 -18.03 -16.24
N SER A 39 10.42 -18.88 -17.25
CA SER A 39 10.06 -20.29 -17.16
C SER A 39 10.95 -21.03 -16.16
N GLU A 40 10.38 -22.03 -15.48
CA GLU A 40 11.07 -22.87 -14.49
C GLU A 40 12.29 -23.61 -15.06
N GLY A 41 12.33 -23.82 -16.38
CA GLY A 41 13.48 -24.43 -17.07
C GLY A 41 14.66 -23.47 -17.28
N MET A 42 14.45 -22.15 -17.16
CA MET A 42 15.47 -21.12 -17.38
C MET A 42 15.91 -20.47 -16.06
N LEU A 43 14.99 -20.29 -15.11
CA LEU A 43 15.26 -19.72 -13.79
C LEU A 43 14.75 -20.65 -12.70
N SER A 44 15.60 -20.91 -11.71
CA SER A 44 15.15 -21.53 -10.46
C SER A 44 14.28 -20.54 -9.67
N GLN A 45 13.40 -21.05 -8.82
CA GLN A 45 12.55 -20.26 -7.93
C GLN A 45 13.28 -19.10 -7.22
N PRO A 46 14.43 -19.31 -6.53
CA PRO A 46 15.12 -18.22 -5.84
C PRO A 46 15.67 -17.15 -6.79
N GLN A 47 16.05 -17.53 -8.01
CA GLN A 47 16.55 -16.57 -9.01
C GLN A 47 15.41 -15.74 -9.58
N PHE A 48 14.25 -16.36 -9.80
CA PHE A 48 13.04 -15.65 -10.19
C PHE A 48 12.63 -14.63 -9.13
N GLU A 49 12.60 -15.04 -7.85
CA GLU A 49 12.31 -14.15 -6.73
C GLU A 49 13.28 -12.97 -6.69
N GLN A 50 14.60 -13.23 -6.70
CA GLN A 50 15.62 -12.18 -6.69
C GLN A 50 15.45 -11.19 -7.85
N LYS A 51 15.16 -11.69 -9.06
CA LYS A 51 14.91 -10.85 -10.24
C LYS A 51 13.74 -9.91 -10.00
N TRP A 52 12.64 -10.41 -9.46
CA TRP A 52 11.43 -9.62 -9.23
C TRP A 52 11.55 -8.69 -8.04
N GLU A 53 12.13 -9.13 -6.93
CA GLU A 53 12.44 -8.29 -5.78
C GLU A 53 13.29 -7.09 -6.19
N SER A 54 14.33 -7.31 -6.99
CA SER A 54 15.15 -6.23 -7.52
C SER A 54 14.36 -5.30 -8.43
N ARG A 55 13.51 -5.84 -9.31
CA ARG A 55 12.71 -5.06 -10.26
C ARG A 55 11.67 -4.18 -9.58
N ILE A 56 11.03 -4.66 -8.52
CA ILE A 56 10.04 -3.90 -7.75
C ILE A 56 10.70 -3.01 -6.68
N GLY A 57 12.01 -3.15 -6.46
CA GLY A 57 12.74 -2.41 -5.44
C GLY A 57 12.41 -2.85 -4.02
N LEU A 58 12.10 -4.14 -3.81
CA LEU A 58 11.84 -4.65 -2.47
C LEU A 58 13.09 -4.47 -1.59
N GLY A 59 12.91 -3.94 -0.39
CA GLY A 59 14.01 -3.62 0.52
C GLY A 59 14.80 -2.35 0.16
N GLN A 60 14.44 -1.64 -0.91
CA GLN A 60 14.99 -0.31 -1.21
C GLN A 60 14.15 0.78 -0.52
N PRO A 61 14.76 1.88 -0.07
CA PRO A 61 14.01 3.02 0.47
C PRO A 61 13.11 3.62 -0.61
N SER A 62 11.89 3.94 -0.22
CA SER A 62 10.96 4.68 -1.05
C SER A 62 11.49 6.08 -1.39
N HIS A 63 10.95 6.70 -2.43
CA HIS A 63 11.35 8.06 -2.81
C HIS A 63 11.16 9.05 -1.67
N ARG A 64 10.09 8.89 -0.89
CA ARG A 64 9.81 9.73 0.28
C ARG A 64 10.86 9.54 1.39
N GLU A 65 11.31 8.32 1.61
CA GLU A 65 12.37 8.04 2.59
C GLU A 65 13.71 8.61 2.12
N LEU A 66 14.04 8.47 0.83
CA LEU A 66 15.23 9.09 0.24
C LEU A 66 15.21 10.62 0.36
N ASP A 67 14.05 11.24 0.16
CA ASP A 67 13.89 12.69 0.34
C ASP A 67 14.05 13.10 1.81
N ALA A 68 13.51 12.32 2.75
CA ALA A 68 13.64 12.56 4.18
C ALA A 68 15.08 12.32 4.71
N MET A 69 15.87 11.50 4.01
CA MET A 69 17.28 11.26 4.33
C MET A 69 18.22 12.38 3.87
N LYS A 70 17.75 13.33 3.03
CA LYS A 70 18.59 14.46 2.61
C LYS A 70 18.86 15.37 3.79
N ASP A 71 20.11 15.82 3.89
CA ASP A 71 20.48 16.82 4.90
C ASP A 71 19.64 18.08 4.73
N PRO A 72 19.07 18.61 5.83
CA PRO A 72 18.29 19.84 5.75
C PRO A 72 19.18 20.98 5.27
N LEU A 73 18.70 21.74 4.27
CA LEU A 73 19.41 22.89 3.72
C LEU A 73 19.68 23.99 4.76
N ILE A 74 18.88 24.02 5.82
CA ILE A 74 19.00 24.95 6.93
C ILE A 74 19.24 24.12 8.19
N ALA A 75 20.42 24.29 8.79
CA ALA A 75 20.73 23.67 10.06
C ALA A 75 19.78 24.19 11.14
N ARG A 76 19.34 23.30 12.03
CA ARG A 76 18.59 23.71 13.20
C ARG A 76 19.48 24.63 14.05
N PRO A 77 19.03 25.85 14.41
CA PRO A 77 19.79 26.73 15.27
C PRO A 77 20.01 26.08 16.64
N VAL A 78 21.06 26.51 17.35
CA VAL A 78 21.39 25.98 18.68
C VAL A 78 20.22 26.24 19.64
N PRO A 79 19.77 25.24 20.42
CA PRO A 79 18.69 25.41 21.39
C PRO A 79 18.97 26.56 22.37
N GLY A 80 18.04 27.49 22.51
CA GLY A 80 18.13 28.67 23.39
C GLY A 80 18.91 29.85 22.81
N SER A 81 19.40 29.76 21.57
CA SER A 81 20.06 30.88 20.90
C SER A 81 19.09 32.03 20.56
N GLU A 82 19.62 33.25 20.44
CA GLU A 82 18.84 34.40 19.96
C GLU A 82 18.30 34.19 18.55
N GLU A 83 19.01 33.42 17.72
CA GLU A 83 18.56 33.03 16.37
C GLU A 83 17.31 32.15 16.44
N GLU A 84 17.25 31.15 17.33
CA GLU A 84 16.07 30.30 17.50
C GLU A 84 14.85 31.13 17.93
N LYS A 85 15.00 32.07 18.86
CA LYS A 85 13.91 32.96 19.31
C LYS A 85 13.32 33.79 18.16
N ARG A 86 14.19 34.34 17.30
CA ARG A 86 13.74 35.11 16.12
C ARG A 86 12.92 34.27 15.15
N TYR A 87 13.27 33.01 14.93
CA TYR A 87 12.49 32.13 14.05
C TYR A 87 11.07 31.86 14.60
N PHE A 88 10.92 31.69 15.91
CA PHE A 88 9.61 31.50 16.54
C PHE A 88 8.74 32.76 16.51
N GLU A 89 9.32 33.94 16.74
CA GLU A 89 8.58 35.21 16.71
C GLU A 89 8.05 35.55 15.31
N ILE A 90 8.83 35.29 14.26
CA ILE A 90 8.42 35.54 12.87
C ILE A 90 7.25 34.63 12.45
N PHE A 91 7.22 33.38 12.92
CA PHE A 91 6.13 32.45 12.62
C PHE A 91 4.88 32.65 13.50
N ALA A 92 5.01 33.25 14.68
CA ALA A 92 3.90 33.54 15.59
C ALA A 92 3.14 34.84 15.25
N MET A 93 3.69 35.70 14.39
CA MET A 93 3.05 36.95 13.94
C MET A 93 2.23 36.83 12.64
N LYS A 94 2.00 35.60 12.13
CA LYS A 94 1.11 35.32 11.00
C LYS A 94 -0.16 34.63 11.48
#